data_AF-A0A8J4EET2-F1
#
_entry.id   AF-A0A8J4EET2-F1
#
_cell.length_a   1.000
_cell.length_b   1.000
_cell.length_c   1.000
_cell.angle_alpha   90.00
_cell.angle_beta   90.00
_cell.angle_gamma   90.00
#
_symmetry.space_group_name_H-M   'P 1'
#
loop_
_entity.id
_entity.type
_entity.pdbx_description
1 polymer ?
#
loop_
_entity_poly.entity_id
_entity_poly.type
_entity_poly.pdbx_seq_one_letter_code
_entity_poly.pdbx_strand_id
1 'polypeptide(L)'
;MTDRKALRAALRAVATPDLYRDHMFRSADSPTDVTPAGTGRPRPGAATRAVAEFFWFWDGPGADDGLAAYRAGDPARADAAWEAAGTDVAHHNLAVLNHLLALDLDHEVRVGAAQWRRAYRFWLRVWRSDPFWDAYAARADATEVIREELPLVLARVGASVAVRWAERRQSDAMVEAHWQLVEYDGFPDDVRAAARRAAANAVIARIGDRVDQANDAIRRTPEKLASIARSLHDAVLPAVETLRLGPPDRHTAVRDAVAVQLLKYAVFYHEWTGDWGESLTLVYLARTLGTYRVGAKIAAYADELERERDADQRRVGVWDREFGAGRHDVGPGHRVRRLPSFHRPVPDLRDLRWSRDLS
;
A
#
# COMPACT_ATOMS: atom_id res chain seq x y z
N MET A 1 -19.89 -29.41 -3.85
CA MET A 1 -19.65 -28.20 -4.68
C MET A 1 -19.05 -27.11 -3.80
N THR A 2 -17.79 -26.75 -4.03
CA THR A 2 -17.14 -25.64 -3.32
C THR A 2 -17.78 -24.32 -3.72
N ASP A 3 -18.13 -23.49 -2.74
CA ASP A 3 -18.66 -22.14 -2.99
C ASP A 3 -17.61 -21.29 -3.73
N ARG A 4 -17.87 -20.96 -5.01
CA ARG A 4 -16.99 -20.13 -5.85
C ARG A 4 -16.65 -18.80 -5.17
N LYS A 5 -17.60 -18.21 -4.42
CA LYS A 5 -17.39 -16.94 -3.71
C LYS A 5 -16.39 -17.13 -2.57
N ALA A 6 -16.54 -18.18 -1.77
CA ALA A 6 -15.60 -18.52 -0.70
C ALA A 6 -14.18 -18.82 -1.25
N LEU A 7 -14.10 -19.50 -2.39
CA LEU A 7 -12.82 -19.82 -3.04
C LEU A 7 -12.11 -18.56 -3.57
N ARG A 8 -12.83 -17.67 -4.24
CA ARG A 8 -12.30 -16.36 -4.66
C ARG A 8 -11.86 -15.52 -3.46
N ALA A 9 -12.59 -15.57 -2.34
CA ALA A 9 -12.18 -14.88 -1.12
C ALA A 9 -10.89 -15.47 -0.53
N ALA A 10 -10.76 -16.81 -0.50
CA ALA A 10 -9.54 -17.48 -0.05
C ALA A 10 -8.33 -17.15 -0.94
N LEU A 11 -8.50 -17.15 -2.27
CA LEU A 11 -7.47 -16.75 -3.22
C LEU A 11 -7.04 -15.28 -3.06
N ARG A 12 -7.99 -14.38 -2.79
CA ARG A 12 -7.67 -12.98 -2.48
C ARG A 12 -6.87 -12.83 -1.17
N ALA A 13 -7.14 -13.67 -0.17
CA ALA A 13 -6.42 -13.63 1.09
C ALA A 13 -4.93 -13.98 0.88
N VAL A 14 -4.65 -15.07 0.13
CA VAL A 14 -3.26 -15.48 -0.17
C VAL A 14 -2.55 -14.57 -1.18
N ALA A 15 -3.28 -13.68 -1.88
CA ALA A 15 -2.67 -12.64 -2.71
C ALA A 15 -1.94 -11.54 -1.90
N THR A 16 -1.95 -11.63 -0.57
CA THR A 16 -1.13 -10.79 0.31
C THR A 16 0.10 -11.60 0.79
N PRO A 17 1.34 -11.11 0.58
CA PRO A 17 2.56 -11.85 0.92
C PRO A 17 2.63 -12.38 2.36
N ASP A 18 2.11 -11.60 3.32
CA ASP A 18 2.17 -11.96 4.74
C ASP A 18 1.19 -13.09 5.06
N LEU A 19 -0.01 -13.08 4.46
CA LEU A 19 -0.96 -14.17 4.62
C LEU A 19 -0.50 -15.42 3.88
N TYR A 20 0.23 -15.29 2.77
CA TYR A 20 0.86 -16.43 2.11
C TYR A 20 1.82 -17.17 3.06
N ARG A 21 2.72 -16.44 3.72
CA ARG A 21 3.64 -16.99 4.72
C ARG A 21 2.86 -17.63 5.88
N ASP A 22 1.87 -16.92 6.42
CA ASP A 22 1.06 -17.45 7.53
C ASP A 22 0.27 -18.72 7.14
N HIS A 23 -0.25 -18.80 5.91
CA HIS A 23 -0.99 -19.97 5.44
C HIS A 23 -0.09 -21.17 5.19
N MET A 24 1.13 -20.94 4.68
CA MET A 24 2.09 -21.98 4.34
C MET A 24 2.84 -22.52 5.57
N PHE A 25 3.28 -21.65 6.47
CA PHE A 25 4.17 -22.05 7.57
C PHE A 25 3.45 -22.33 8.90
N ARG A 26 2.19 -21.90 9.08
CA ARG A 26 1.42 -22.31 10.28
C ARG A 26 0.87 -23.73 10.18
N SER A 27 0.94 -24.35 9.01
CA SER A 27 0.57 -25.75 8.78
C SER A 27 1.79 -26.68 8.84
N ALA A 28 2.85 -26.30 9.56
CA ALA A 28 4.05 -27.13 9.72
C ALA A 28 3.82 -28.38 10.58
N ASP A 29 2.62 -28.56 11.14
CA ASP A 29 2.08 -29.91 11.35
C ASP A 29 1.70 -30.44 9.96
N SER A 30 2.58 -31.24 9.36
CA SER A 30 2.44 -31.83 8.02
C SER A 30 0.97 -32.12 7.66
N PRO A 31 0.48 -31.90 6.43
CA PRO A 31 -0.87 -32.32 6.06
C PRO A 31 -1.11 -33.84 6.17
N THR A 32 -0.05 -34.63 6.37
CA THR A 32 -0.14 -36.06 6.77
C THR A 32 -0.24 -36.26 8.29
N ASP A 33 0.16 -35.27 9.07
CA ASP A 33 0.04 -35.21 10.53
C ASP A 33 -1.26 -34.48 10.92
N VAL A 34 -2.38 -34.97 10.38
CA VAL A 34 -3.71 -34.66 10.90
C VAL A 34 -3.92 -35.46 12.19
N THR A 35 -3.02 -35.35 13.16
CA THR A 35 -3.28 -35.88 14.50
C THR A 35 -4.31 -34.93 15.15
N PRO A 36 -5.56 -35.38 15.37
CA PRO A 36 -6.60 -34.51 15.90
C PRO A 36 -6.43 -34.42 17.42
N ALA A 37 -5.53 -33.57 17.91
CA ALA A 37 -5.44 -33.31 19.34
C ALA A 37 -4.90 -31.90 19.64
N GLY A 38 -5.77 -31.01 20.11
CA GLY A 38 -5.38 -30.04 21.14
C GLY A 38 -5.72 -28.57 20.92
N THR A 39 -5.86 -28.08 19.69
CA THR A 39 -6.27 -26.68 19.49
C THR A 39 -7.70 -26.64 18.96
N GLY A 40 -8.65 -26.13 19.76
CA GLY A 40 -10.08 -26.05 19.41
C GLY A 40 -10.40 -25.10 18.25
N ARG A 41 -9.53 -24.99 17.25
CA ARG A 41 -9.77 -24.21 16.05
C ARG A 41 -10.67 -24.98 15.09
N PRO A 42 -11.68 -24.32 14.49
CA PRO A 42 -12.49 -24.92 13.43
C PRO A 42 -11.58 -25.40 12.29
N ARG A 43 -11.84 -26.59 11.77
CA ARG A 43 -11.18 -27.05 10.53
C ARG A 43 -11.40 -26.00 9.44
N PRO A 44 -10.36 -25.61 8.68
CA PRO A 44 -10.52 -24.66 7.59
C PRO A 44 -11.56 -25.17 6.59
N GLY A 45 -12.37 -24.27 6.02
CA GLY A 45 -13.39 -24.63 5.03
C GLY A 45 -12.79 -25.25 3.75
N ALA A 46 -13.62 -25.90 2.94
CA ALA A 46 -13.17 -26.58 1.71
C ALA A 46 -12.39 -25.66 0.76
N ALA A 47 -12.85 -24.42 0.59
CA ALA A 47 -12.15 -23.40 -0.20
C ALA A 47 -10.73 -23.11 0.28
N THR A 48 -10.55 -22.89 1.59
CA THR A 48 -9.24 -22.63 2.19
C THR A 48 -8.31 -23.83 2.04
N ARG A 49 -8.83 -25.05 2.21
CA ARG A 49 -8.04 -26.27 2.00
C ARG A 49 -7.59 -26.44 0.55
N ALA A 50 -8.47 -26.16 -0.42
CA ALA A 50 -8.09 -26.23 -1.84
C ALA A 50 -6.98 -25.23 -2.17
N VAL A 51 -7.07 -23.99 -1.68
CA VAL A 51 -6.02 -22.98 -1.87
C VAL A 51 -4.72 -23.40 -1.17
N ALA A 52 -4.81 -23.94 0.05
CA ALA A 52 -3.62 -24.45 0.75
C ALA A 52 -2.95 -25.58 -0.03
N GLU A 53 -3.74 -26.53 -0.55
CA GLU A 53 -3.24 -27.62 -1.40
C GLU A 53 -2.54 -27.09 -2.65
N PHE A 54 -3.08 -26.04 -3.30
CA PHE A 54 -2.47 -25.42 -4.48
C PHE A 54 -1.15 -24.70 -4.18
N PHE A 55 -0.90 -24.26 -2.96
CA PHE A 55 0.38 -23.61 -2.63
C PHE A 55 1.35 -24.54 -1.91
N TRP A 56 1.01 -25.82 -1.75
CA TRP A 56 1.81 -26.82 -1.04
C TRP A 56 2.85 -27.52 -1.94
N PHE A 57 3.83 -28.21 -1.35
CA PHE A 57 4.74 -29.09 -2.11
C PHE A 57 4.08 -30.43 -2.39
N TRP A 58 4.22 -30.90 -3.62
CA TRP A 58 3.52 -32.09 -4.11
C TRP A 58 4.50 -33.21 -4.40
N ASP A 59 4.20 -34.39 -3.88
CA ASP A 59 4.92 -35.60 -4.25
C ASP A 59 4.67 -35.89 -5.73
N GLY A 60 5.76 -36.05 -6.50
CA GLY A 60 5.72 -36.57 -7.86
C GLY A 60 5.44 -38.09 -7.91
N PRO A 61 5.21 -38.66 -9.11
CA PRO A 61 5.13 -40.11 -9.26
C PRO A 61 6.49 -40.76 -8.95
N GLY A 62 6.56 -41.55 -7.86
CA GLY A 62 7.77 -42.24 -7.43
C GLY A 62 8.50 -41.53 -6.28
N ALA A 63 9.80 -41.77 -6.15
CA ALA A 63 10.63 -41.08 -5.16
C ALA A 63 10.87 -39.63 -5.59
N ASP A 64 10.39 -38.66 -4.81
CA ASP A 64 10.61 -37.23 -5.05
C ASP A 64 11.88 -36.77 -4.31
N ASP A 65 13.02 -36.87 -5.00
CA ASP A 65 14.32 -36.44 -4.48
C ASP A 65 14.34 -34.95 -4.08
N GLY A 66 13.53 -34.13 -4.75
CA GLY A 66 13.44 -32.70 -4.45
C GLY A 66 12.73 -32.45 -3.13
N LEU A 67 11.62 -33.14 -2.88
CA LEU A 67 10.91 -33.06 -1.61
C LEU A 67 11.72 -33.66 -0.46
N ALA A 68 12.44 -34.76 -0.69
CA ALA A 68 13.35 -35.34 0.28
C ALA A 68 14.48 -34.35 0.66
N ALA A 69 15.08 -33.68 -0.32
CA ALA A 69 16.09 -32.65 -0.10
C ALA A 69 15.53 -31.42 0.66
N TYR A 70 14.33 -30.96 0.29
CA TYR A 70 13.68 -29.84 0.98
C TYR A 70 13.41 -30.16 2.46
N ARG A 71 12.88 -31.35 2.75
CA ARG A 71 12.65 -31.84 4.13
C ARG A 71 13.95 -31.98 4.93
N ALA A 72 15.08 -32.25 4.26
CA ALA A 72 16.41 -32.28 4.88
C ALA A 72 17.00 -30.87 5.12
N GLY A 73 16.29 -29.80 4.79
CA GLY A 73 16.75 -28.42 4.94
C GLY A 73 17.71 -27.96 3.84
N ASP A 74 17.72 -28.62 2.67
CA ASP A 74 18.58 -28.28 1.53
C ASP A 74 17.74 -27.80 0.33
N PRO A 75 17.31 -26.52 0.33
CA PRO A 75 16.48 -25.96 -0.74
C PRO A 75 17.25 -25.87 -2.08
N ALA A 76 18.58 -25.77 -2.06
CA ALA A 76 19.38 -25.71 -3.27
C ALA A 76 19.40 -27.07 -4.00
N ARG A 77 19.54 -28.17 -3.23
CA ARG A 77 19.42 -29.52 -3.78
C ARG A 77 17.98 -29.82 -4.21
N ALA A 78 16.98 -29.34 -3.48
CA ALA A 78 15.58 -29.48 -3.88
C ALA A 78 15.31 -28.82 -5.24
N ASP A 79 15.78 -27.57 -5.40
CA ASP A 79 15.69 -26.81 -6.66
C ASP A 79 16.36 -27.54 -7.82
N ALA A 80 17.59 -28.04 -7.63
CA ALA A 80 18.30 -28.80 -8.66
C ALA A 80 17.59 -30.11 -9.04
N ALA A 81 17.05 -30.84 -8.07
CA ALA A 81 16.33 -32.09 -8.30
C ALA A 81 15.02 -31.86 -9.08
N TRP A 82 14.24 -30.83 -8.74
CA TRP A 82 13.02 -30.51 -9.46
C TRP A 82 13.29 -29.96 -10.87
N GLU A 83 14.33 -29.14 -11.07
CA GLU A 83 14.73 -28.70 -12.41
C GLU A 83 15.14 -29.90 -13.28
N ALA A 84 15.88 -30.87 -12.71
CA ALA A 84 16.27 -32.09 -13.41
C ALA A 84 15.08 -32.99 -13.76
N ALA A 85 14.09 -33.08 -12.86
CA ALA A 85 12.87 -33.85 -13.10
C ALA A 85 12.03 -33.26 -14.25
N GLY A 86 11.93 -31.93 -14.33
CA GLY A 86 11.26 -31.23 -15.44
C GLY A 86 9.78 -31.58 -15.63
N THR A 87 9.13 -32.19 -14.64
CA THR A 87 7.71 -32.54 -14.66
C THR A 87 6.84 -31.34 -14.32
N ASP A 88 5.55 -31.37 -14.64
CA ASP A 88 4.62 -30.29 -14.30
C ASP A 88 4.48 -30.08 -12.78
N VAL A 89 4.51 -31.17 -12.00
CA VAL A 89 4.56 -31.12 -10.53
C VAL A 89 5.88 -30.53 -10.04
N ALA A 90 7.00 -30.87 -10.68
CA ALA A 90 8.29 -30.28 -10.33
C ALA A 90 8.32 -28.77 -10.61
N HIS A 91 7.74 -28.30 -11.72
CA HIS A 91 7.59 -26.86 -11.98
C HIS A 91 6.71 -26.17 -10.95
N HIS A 92 5.63 -26.82 -10.51
CA HIS A 92 4.82 -26.32 -9.41
C HIS A 92 5.62 -26.17 -8.12
N ASN A 93 6.35 -27.21 -7.73
CA ASN A 93 7.19 -27.18 -6.54
C ASN A 93 8.29 -26.11 -6.64
N LEU A 94 8.88 -25.92 -7.83
CA LEU A 94 9.82 -24.81 -8.08
C LEU A 94 9.15 -23.45 -7.94
N ALA A 95 7.90 -23.29 -8.41
CA ALA A 95 7.15 -22.04 -8.25
C ALA A 95 6.92 -21.72 -6.77
N VAL A 96 6.50 -22.72 -5.98
CA VAL A 96 6.32 -22.60 -4.52
C VAL A 96 7.65 -22.29 -3.84
N LEU A 97 8.70 -23.09 -4.07
CA LEU A 97 10.01 -22.92 -3.44
C LEU A 97 10.60 -21.53 -3.70
N ASN A 98 10.65 -21.11 -4.97
CA ASN A 98 11.25 -19.83 -5.32
C ASN A 98 10.42 -18.66 -4.79
N HIS A 99 9.10 -18.81 -4.64
CA HIS A 99 8.25 -17.82 -3.99
C HIS A 99 8.56 -17.71 -2.49
N LEU A 100 8.75 -18.84 -1.79
CA LEU A 100 9.14 -18.85 -0.38
C LEU A 100 10.52 -18.22 -0.17
N LEU A 101 11.51 -18.62 -0.97
CA LEU A 101 12.85 -18.03 -0.93
C LEU A 101 12.81 -16.52 -1.19
N ALA A 102 11.97 -16.07 -2.13
CA ALA A 102 11.82 -14.64 -2.41
C ALA A 102 11.24 -13.86 -1.22
N LEU A 103 10.30 -14.46 -0.47
CA LEU A 103 9.76 -13.86 0.76
C LEU A 103 10.80 -13.79 1.88
N ASP A 104 11.67 -14.80 2.00
CA ASP A 104 12.73 -14.83 3.02
C ASP A 104 13.86 -13.85 2.68
N LEU A 105 14.11 -13.65 1.40
CA LEU A 105 15.09 -12.71 0.84
C LEU A 105 14.49 -11.32 0.55
N ASP A 106 13.31 -10.99 1.09
CA ASP A 106 12.66 -9.66 0.91
C ASP A 106 13.45 -8.49 1.54
N HIS A 107 14.63 -8.76 2.10
CA HIS A 107 15.58 -7.74 2.55
C HIS A 107 16.82 -7.64 1.64
N GLU A 108 17.05 -8.62 0.76
CA GLU A 108 18.18 -8.70 -0.16
C GLU A 108 17.73 -8.41 -1.60
N VAL A 109 17.61 -7.12 -1.94
CA VAL A 109 17.09 -6.61 -3.23
C VAL A 109 17.46 -7.47 -4.45
N ARG A 110 18.75 -7.69 -4.71
CA ARG A 110 19.18 -8.36 -5.95
C ARG A 110 18.83 -9.84 -5.96
N VAL A 111 19.03 -10.53 -4.84
CA VAL A 111 18.79 -11.98 -4.73
C VAL A 111 17.29 -12.23 -4.70
N GLY A 112 16.53 -11.46 -3.91
CA GLY A 112 15.08 -11.50 -3.86
C GLY A 112 14.43 -11.26 -5.23
N ALA A 113 14.87 -10.24 -5.98
CA ALA A 113 14.36 -9.99 -7.35
C ALA A 113 14.61 -11.17 -8.31
N ALA A 114 15.73 -11.88 -8.17
CA ALA A 114 16.00 -13.07 -8.98
C ALA A 114 15.05 -14.22 -8.64
N GLN A 115 14.82 -14.47 -7.34
CA GLN A 115 13.91 -15.51 -6.87
C GLN A 115 12.45 -15.21 -7.26
N TRP A 116 12.00 -13.97 -7.14
CA TRP A 116 10.68 -13.55 -7.61
C TRP A 116 10.49 -13.84 -9.09
N ARG A 117 11.41 -13.38 -9.95
CA ARG A 117 11.34 -13.65 -11.40
C ARG A 117 11.29 -15.15 -11.70
N ARG A 118 12.06 -15.95 -10.99
CA ARG A 118 12.08 -17.41 -11.16
C ARG A 118 10.76 -18.05 -10.71
N ALA A 119 10.21 -17.65 -9.57
CA ALA A 119 8.91 -18.10 -9.08
C ALA A 119 7.80 -17.82 -10.10
N TYR A 120 7.73 -16.58 -10.62
CA TYR A 120 6.70 -16.21 -11.59
C TYR A 120 6.85 -16.93 -12.94
N ARG A 121 8.08 -17.14 -13.41
CA ARG A 121 8.34 -17.97 -14.59
C ARG A 121 7.72 -19.36 -14.44
N PHE A 122 7.88 -19.99 -13.28
CA PHE A 122 7.29 -21.30 -13.03
C PHE A 122 5.78 -21.25 -12.84
N TRP A 123 5.25 -20.25 -12.12
CA TRP A 123 3.79 -20.08 -12.00
C TRP A 123 3.10 -19.91 -13.35
N LEU A 124 3.71 -19.18 -14.29
CA LEU A 124 3.19 -19.04 -15.66
C LEU A 124 3.20 -20.37 -16.42
N ARG A 125 4.21 -21.20 -16.19
CA ARG A 125 4.28 -22.55 -16.79
C ARG A 125 3.19 -23.46 -16.22
N VAL A 126 3.03 -23.47 -14.90
CA VAL A 126 1.97 -24.20 -14.19
C VAL A 126 0.59 -23.78 -14.68
N TRP A 127 0.34 -22.47 -14.76
CA TRP A 127 -0.94 -21.92 -15.20
C TRP A 127 -1.35 -22.42 -16.60
N ARG A 128 -0.38 -22.57 -17.50
CA ARG A 128 -0.59 -23.01 -18.88
C ARG A 128 -0.53 -24.53 -19.08
N SER A 129 -0.21 -25.30 -18.06
CA SER A 129 -0.04 -26.75 -18.15
C SER A 129 -1.34 -27.50 -17.86
N ASP A 130 -2.00 -28.01 -18.90
CA ASP A 130 -3.15 -28.89 -18.72
C ASP A 130 -2.83 -30.14 -17.88
N PRO A 131 -1.70 -30.85 -18.08
CA PRO A 131 -1.33 -31.99 -17.23
C PRO A 131 -1.23 -31.66 -15.74
N PHE A 132 -0.74 -30.47 -15.39
CA PHE A 132 -0.75 -30.03 -13.99
C PHE A 132 -2.18 -29.93 -13.46
N TRP A 133 -3.08 -29.28 -14.20
CA TRP A 133 -4.44 -29.05 -13.76
C TRP A 133 -5.27 -30.33 -13.68
N ASP A 134 -5.00 -31.31 -14.54
CA ASP A 134 -5.59 -32.66 -14.46
C ASP A 134 -5.14 -33.37 -13.18
N ALA A 135 -3.84 -33.32 -12.87
CA ALA A 135 -3.32 -33.84 -11.61
C ALA A 135 -3.91 -33.10 -10.39
N TYR A 136 -4.15 -31.79 -10.53
CA TYR A 136 -4.74 -30.99 -9.46
C TYR A 136 -6.22 -31.29 -9.21
N ALA A 137 -6.99 -31.50 -10.27
CA ALA A 137 -8.39 -31.90 -10.19
C ALA A 137 -8.59 -33.24 -9.48
N ALA A 138 -7.60 -34.14 -9.53
CA ALA A 138 -7.66 -35.40 -8.78
C ALA A 138 -7.54 -35.21 -7.25
N ARG A 139 -7.07 -34.05 -6.78
CA ARG A 139 -6.84 -33.75 -5.35
C ARG A 139 -7.82 -32.75 -4.76
N ALA A 140 -8.34 -31.81 -5.55
CA ALA A 140 -9.16 -30.72 -5.04
C ALA A 140 -10.34 -30.37 -5.96
N ASP A 141 -11.53 -30.29 -5.37
CA ASP A 141 -12.76 -29.79 -6.00
C ASP A 141 -12.74 -28.26 -6.12
N ALA A 142 -11.93 -27.71 -7.02
CA ALA A 142 -11.78 -26.25 -7.21
C ALA A 142 -11.00 -25.79 -8.46
N THR A 143 -10.48 -26.73 -9.27
CA THR A 143 -9.48 -26.50 -10.32
C THR A 143 -9.79 -25.33 -11.25
N GLU A 144 -11.00 -25.29 -11.81
CA GLU A 144 -11.38 -24.28 -12.80
C GLU A 144 -11.28 -22.85 -12.23
N VAL A 145 -11.81 -22.62 -11.02
CA VAL A 145 -11.81 -21.29 -10.39
C VAL A 145 -10.40 -20.86 -10.02
N ILE A 146 -9.57 -21.79 -9.50
CA ILE A 146 -8.18 -21.47 -9.15
C ILE A 146 -7.40 -21.13 -10.42
N ARG A 147 -7.56 -21.93 -11.48
CA ARG A 147 -6.93 -21.68 -12.79
C ARG A 147 -7.34 -20.33 -13.40
N GLU A 148 -8.62 -19.99 -13.33
CA GLU A 148 -9.19 -18.72 -13.82
C GLU A 148 -8.61 -17.52 -13.05
N GLU A 149 -8.50 -17.61 -11.72
CA GLU A 149 -8.10 -16.50 -10.86
C GLU A 149 -6.58 -16.38 -10.67
N LEU A 150 -5.81 -17.43 -10.95
CA LEU A 150 -4.37 -17.48 -10.69
C LEU A 150 -3.59 -16.28 -11.30
N PRO A 151 -3.79 -15.87 -12.56
CA PRO A 151 -3.13 -14.69 -13.11
C PRO A 151 -3.36 -13.43 -12.28
N LEU A 152 -4.60 -13.21 -11.84
CA LEU A 152 -4.97 -12.06 -11.03
C LEU A 152 -4.38 -12.13 -9.63
N VAL A 153 -4.30 -13.31 -9.02
CA VAL A 153 -3.62 -13.51 -7.73
C VAL A 153 -2.13 -13.15 -7.87
N LEU A 154 -1.43 -13.69 -8.85
CA LEU A 154 -0.01 -13.44 -9.07
C LEU A 154 0.29 -11.97 -9.36
N ALA A 155 -0.51 -11.33 -10.23
CA ALA A 155 -0.38 -9.91 -10.53
C ALA A 155 -0.66 -9.05 -9.29
N ARG A 156 -1.63 -9.42 -8.44
CA ARG A 156 -1.91 -8.72 -7.18
C ARG A 156 -0.77 -8.85 -6.17
N VAL A 157 -0.15 -10.03 -6.04
CA VAL A 157 1.03 -10.21 -5.19
C VAL A 157 2.15 -9.28 -5.68
N GLY A 158 2.46 -9.30 -6.97
CA GLY A 158 3.45 -8.41 -7.57
C GLY A 158 3.18 -6.93 -7.27
N ALA A 159 1.96 -6.47 -7.55
CA ALA A 159 1.57 -5.09 -7.31
C ALA A 159 1.62 -4.71 -5.81
N SER A 160 1.21 -5.61 -4.92
CA SER A 160 1.27 -5.40 -3.47
C SER A 160 2.70 -5.30 -2.96
N VAL A 161 3.62 -6.12 -3.47
CA VAL A 161 5.04 -6.06 -3.10
C VAL A 161 5.65 -4.77 -3.63
N ALA A 162 5.40 -4.41 -4.89
CA ALA A 162 5.87 -3.14 -5.46
C ALA A 162 5.44 -1.93 -4.62
N VAL A 163 4.16 -1.87 -4.24
CA VAL A 163 3.62 -0.81 -3.38
C VAL A 163 4.34 -0.75 -2.03
N ARG A 164 4.55 -1.91 -1.38
CA ARG A 164 5.24 -1.99 -0.08
C ARG A 164 6.68 -1.46 -0.16
N TRP A 165 7.41 -1.84 -1.20
CA TRP A 165 8.79 -1.38 -1.42
C TRP A 165 8.85 0.13 -1.72
N ALA A 166 7.89 0.64 -2.48
CA ALA A 166 7.78 2.07 -2.79
C ALA A 166 7.46 2.90 -1.53
N GLU A 167 6.50 2.46 -0.72
CA GLU A 167 6.13 3.12 0.55
C GLU A 167 7.29 3.16 1.55
N ARG A 168 8.13 2.11 1.58
CA ARG A 168 9.31 2.04 2.45
C ARG A 168 10.53 2.77 1.89
N ARG A 169 10.49 3.24 0.63
CA ARG A 169 11.62 3.86 -0.08
C ARG A 169 12.90 3.02 -0.04
N GLN A 170 12.76 1.70 -0.11
CA GLN A 170 13.88 0.78 0.09
C GLN A 170 14.65 0.47 -1.20
N SER A 171 13.96 0.34 -2.34
CA SER A 171 14.61 0.03 -3.61
C SER A 171 13.71 0.26 -4.83
N ASP A 172 14.07 1.23 -5.66
CA ASP A 172 13.38 1.47 -6.94
C ASP A 172 13.51 0.27 -7.89
N ALA A 173 14.63 -0.47 -7.82
CA ALA A 173 14.84 -1.67 -8.62
C ALA A 173 13.86 -2.79 -8.25
N MET A 174 13.51 -2.95 -6.96
CA MET A 174 12.47 -3.91 -6.55
C MET A 174 11.10 -3.46 -7.01
N VAL A 175 10.78 -2.17 -6.85
CA VAL A 175 9.51 -1.60 -7.31
C VAL A 175 9.33 -1.87 -8.81
N GLU A 176 10.35 -1.56 -9.61
CA GLU A 176 10.35 -1.78 -11.05
C GLU A 176 10.25 -3.27 -11.41
N ALA A 177 11.04 -4.14 -10.78
CA ALA A 177 11.01 -5.57 -11.05
C ALA A 177 9.62 -6.19 -10.79
N HIS A 178 8.95 -5.74 -9.73
CA HIS A 178 7.60 -6.21 -9.41
C HIS A 178 6.53 -5.58 -10.32
N TRP A 179 6.70 -4.34 -10.77
CA TRP A 179 5.79 -3.77 -11.78
C TRP A 179 5.95 -4.42 -13.15
N GLN A 180 7.16 -4.69 -13.60
CA GLN A 180 7.40 -5.41 -14.87
C GLN A 180 6.68 -6.75 -14.91
N LEU A 181 6.56 -7.43 -13.76
CA LEU A 181 5.76 -8.63 -13.66
C LEU A 181 4.26 -8.35 -13.80
N VAL A 182 3.73 -7.34 -13.11
CA VAL A 182 2.31 -6.96 -13.25
C VAL A 182 2.01 -6.58 -14.71
N GLU A 183 2.99 -5.99 -15.37
CA GLU A 183 2.99 -5.60 -16.78
C GLU A 183 3.36 -6.72 -17.76
N TYR A 184 3.50 -7.96 -17.29
CA TYR A 184 3.86 -9.06 -18.16
C TYR A 184 2.78 -9.27 -19.24
N ASP A 185 3.17 -9.15 -20.51
CA ASP A 185 2.28 -9.27 -21.67
C ASP A 185 1.55 -10.62 -21.76
N GLY A 186 2.03 -11.64 -21.05
CA GLY A 186 1.34 -12.92 -20.98
C GLY A 186 0.12 -12.94 -20.05
N PHE A 187 -0.13 -11.88 -19.27
CA PHE A 187 -1.37 -11.70 -18.53
C PHE A 187 -2.41 -10.92 -19.35
N PRO A 188 -3.70 -11.24 -19.27
CA PRO A 188 -4.77 -10.45 -19.88
C PRO A 188 -4.79 -8.98 -19.41
N ASP A 189 -5.17 -8.05 -20.29
CA ASP A 189 -5.21 -6.61 -19.99
C ASP A 189 -6.10 -6.26 -18.79
N ASP A 190 -7.24 -6.94 -18.67
CA ASP A 190 -8.18 -6.77 -17.56
C ASP A 190 -7.59 -7.25 -16.23
N VAL A 191 -6.77 -8.30 -16.24
CA VAL A 191 -6.00 -8.79 -15.09
C VAL A 191 -4.97 -7.74 -14.66
N ARG A 192 -4.17 -7.20 -15.59
CA ARG A 192 -3.16 -6.15 -15.28
C ARG A 192 -3.84 -4.90 -14.71
N ALA A 193 -4.92 -4.45 -15.34
CA ALA A 193 -5.70 -3.30 -14.87
C ALA A 193 -6.35 -3.55 -13.50
N ALA A 194 -6.87 -4.75 -13.24
CA ALA A 194 -7.45 -5.11 -11.95
C ALA A 194 -6.40 -5.19 -10.83
N ALA A 195 -5.18 -5.67 -11.13
CA ALA A 195 -4.07 -5.68 -10.19
C ALA A 195 -3.64 -4.24 -9.82
N ARG A 196 -3.44 -3.37 -10.82
CA ARG A 196 -3.14 -1.93 -10.59
C ARG A 196 -4.20 -1.25 -9.74
N ARG A 197 -5.49 -1.46 -10.06
CA ARG A 197 -6.60 -0.88 -9.28
C ARG A 197 -6.61 -1.40 -7.84
N ALA A 198 -6.39 -2.69 -7.62
CA ALA A 198 -6.35 -3.27 -6.28
C ALA A 198 -5.21 -2.67 -5.44
N ALA A 199 -4.01 -2.55 -6.03
CA ALA A 199 -2.85 -1.94 -5.37
C ALA A 199 -3.11 -0.46 -5.05
N ALA A 200 -3.62 0.31 -6.01
CA ALA A 200 -4.00 1.70 -5.78
C ALA A 200 -5.04 1.83 -4.66
N ASN A 201 -6.13 1.05 -4.69
CA ASN A 201 -7.16 1.10 -3.65
C ASN A 201 -6.62 0.84 -2.25
N ALA A 202 -5.69 -0.10 -2.10
CA ALA A 202 -5.07 -0.38 -0.80
C ALA A 202 -4.27 0.82 -0.26
N VAL A 203 -3.56 1.52 -1.15
CA VAL A 203 -2.84 2.76 -0.80
C VAL A 203 -3.81 3.89 -0.46
N ILE A 204 -4.86 4.07 -1.25
CA ILE A 204 -5.91 5.09 -1.02
C ILE A 204 -6.58 4.87 0.34
N ALA A 205 -6.95 3.63 0.67
CA ALA A 205 -7.56 3.29 1.95
C ALA A 205 -6.64 3.68 3.12
N ARG A 206 -5.35 3.34 3.06
CA ARG A 206 -4.38 3.73 4.09
C ARG A 206 -4.22 5.25 4.22
N ILE A 207 -4.20 5.99 3.11
CA ILE A 207 -4.13 7.45 3.15
C ILE A 207 -5.40 8.01 3.83
N GLY A 208 -6.58 7.48 3.51
CA GLY A 208 -7.84 7.81 4.18
C GLY A 208 -7.76 7.60 5.68
N ASP A 209 -7.33 6.40 6.12
CA ASP A 209 -7.16 6.08 7.55
C ASP A 209 -6.22 7.07 8.25
N ARG A 210 -5.12 7.48 7.61
CA ARG A 210 -4.18 8.47 8.17
C ARG A 210 -4.79 9.87 8.28
N VAL A 211 -5.58 10.28 7.30
CA VAL A 211 -6.31 11.55 7.34
C VAL A 211 -7.33 11.56 8.47
N ASP A 212 -8.09 10.47 8.63
CA ASP A 212 -9.07 10.33 9.71
C ASP A 212 -8.40 10.33 11.09
N GLN A 213 -7.29 9.60 11.25
CA GLN A 213 -6.48 9.64 12.47
C GLN A 213 -5.96 11.04 12.79
N ALA A 214 -5.50 11.80 11.80
CA ALA A 214 -5.06 13.17 11.98
C ALA A 214 -6.21 14.10 12.40
N ASN A 215 -7.38 13.96 11.76
CA ASN A 215 -8.59 14.71 12.14
C ASN A 215 -8.98 14.45 13.60
N ASP A 216 -9.00 13.18 14.01
CA ASP A 216 -9.34 12.80 15.38
C ASP A 216 -8.30 13.30 16.39
N ALA A 217 -7.00 13.27 16.04
CA ALA A 217 -5.94 13.80 16.88
C ALA A 217 -6.06 15.32 17.06
N ILE A 218 -6.36 16.08 15.98
CA ILE A 218 -6.57 17.53 16.04
C ILE A 218 -7.79 17.88 16.89
N ARG A 219 -8.89 17.12 16.79
CA ARG A 219 -10.07 17.34 17.63
C ARG A 219 -9.78 17.17 19.13
N ARG A 220 -8.87 16.25 19.48
CA ARG A 220 -8.50 15.97 20.88
C ARG A 220 -7.46 16.94 21.43
N THR A 221 -6.49 17.32 20.61
CA THR A 221 -5.40 18.25 20.98
C THR A 221 -5.18 19.30 19.90
N PRO A 222 -6.06 20.32 19.79
CA PRO A 222 -5.97 21.35 18.76
C PRO A 222 -4.64 22.12 18.80
N GLU A 223 -4.05 22.27 19.98
CA GLU A 223 -2.75 22.92 20.18
C GLU A 223 -1.58 22.22 19.50
N LYS A 224 -1.75 20.95 19.14
CA LYS A 224 -0.75 20.16 18.41
C LYS A 224 -0.98 20.12 16.90
N LEU A 225 -1.92 20.90 16.36
CA LEU A 225 -2.33 20.80 14.97
C LEU A 225 -1.16 20.88 13.99
N ALA A 226 -0.24 21.85 14.13
CA ALA A 226 0.87 22.00 13.21
C ALA A 226 1.77 20.75 13.19
N SER A 227 2.10 20.20 14.36
CA SER A 227 2.86 18.95 14.46
C SER A 227 2.10 17.78 13.82
N ILE A 228 0.79 17.67 14.04
CA ILE A 228 -0.04 16.60 13.47
C ILE A 228 -0.10 16.72 11.94
N ALA A 229 -0.24 17.94 11.41
CA ALA A 229 -0.28 18.20 9.97
C ALA A 229 1.04 17.84 9.27
N ARG A 230 2.20 18.18 9.89
CA ARG A 230 3.53 17.76 9.41
C ARG A 230 3.66 16.23 9.42
N SER A 231 3.31 15.59 10.52
CA SER A 231 3.34 14.12 10.62
C SER A 231 2.41 13.45 9.61
N LEU A 232 1.25 14.04 9.31
CA LEU A 232 0.38 13.55 8.24
C LEU A 232 1.07 13.67 6.88
N HIS A 233 1.60 14.84 6.53
CA HIS A 233 2.31 15.05 5.26
C HIS A 233 3.43 14.02 5.07
N ASP A 234 4.29 13.85 6.07
CA ASP A 234 5.44 12.94 5.99
C ASP A 234 5.00 11.48 5.86
N ALA A 235 3.90 11.11 6.53
CA ALA A 235 3.34 9.77 6.45
C ALA A 235 2.68 9.47 5.10
N VAL A 236 2.01 10.44 4.48
CA VAL A 236 1.24 10.23 3.24
C VAL A 236 2.06 10.46 1.98
N LEU A 237 3.15 11.24 2.02
CA LEU A 237 3.95 11.56 0.84
C LEU A 237 4.46 10.30 0.11
N PRO A 238 5.08 9.30 0.76
CA PRO A 238 5.53 8.08 0.07
C PRO A 238 4.38 7.28 -0.56
N ALA A 239 3.25 7.20 0.14
CA ALA A 239 2.06 6.50 -0.34
C ALA A 239 1.46 7.20 -1.58
N VAL A 240 1.40 8.52 -1.55
CA VAL A 240 0.97 9.35 -2.68
C VAL A 240 1.92 9.21 -3.88
N GLU A 241 3.23 9.19 -3.66
CA GLU A 241 4.21 8.96 -4.74
C GLU A 241 4.04 7.57 -5.36
N THR A 242 3.74 6.56 -4.53
CA THR A 242 3.47 5.18 -4.98
C THR A 242 2.24 5.10 -5.89
N LEU A 243 1.22 5.94 -5.70
CA LEU A 243 0.04 5.96 -6.57
C LEU A 243 0.35 6.33 -8.03
N ARG A 244 1.52 6.92 -8.33
CA ARG A 244 1.98 7.19 -9.71
C ARG A 244 2.13 5.92 -10.54
N LEU A 245 2.30 4.79 -9.86
CA LEU A 245 2.43 3.47 -10.48
C LEU A 245 1.05 2.90 -10.89
N GLY A 246 -0.03 3.50 -10.40
CA GLY A 246 -1.41 3.15 -10.76
C GLY A 246 -1.99 4.04 -11.87
N PRO A 247 -3.33 3.99 -12.07
CA PRO A 247 -4.03 4.86 -13.01
C PRO A 247 -3.80 6.37 -12.73
N PRO A 248 -3.46 7.20 -13.73
CA PRO A 248 -3.10 8.61 -13.53
C PRO A 248 -4.18 9.51 -12.91
N ASP A 249 -5.43 9.22 -13.21
CA ASP A 249 -6.63 9.94 -12.76
C ASP A 249 -6.80 9.84 -11.23
N ARG A 250 -6.70 8.63 -10.68
CA ARG A 250 -6.87 8.38 -9.23
C ARG A 250 -5.74 8.98 -8.40
N HIS A 251 -4.51 8.86 -8.88
CA HIS A 251 -3.34 9.47 -8.24
C HIS A 251 -3.52 10.99 -8.06
N THR A 252 -3.97 11.67 -9.13
CA THR A 252 -4.18 13.12 -9.14
C THR A 252 -5.26 13.54 -8.15
N ALA A 253 -6.40 12.82 -8.14
CA ALA A 253 -7.51 13.12 -7.25
C ALA A 253 -7.12 12.98 -5.76
N VAL A 254 -6.41 11.92 -5.38
CA VAL A 254 -5.99 11.69 -3.99
C VAL A 254 -4.96 12.72 -3.54
N ARG A 255 -4.02 13.09 -4.42
CA ARG A 255 -3.05 14.17 -4.16
C ARG A 255 -3.73 15.48 -3.82
N ASP A 256 -4.64 15.90 -4.68
CA ASP A 256 -5.39 17.14 -4.51
C ASP A 256 -6.24 17.10 -3.23
N ALA A 257 -6.85 15.95 -2.94
CA ALA A 257 -7.67 15.75 -1.75
C ALA A 257 -6.87 15.89 -0.44
N VAL A 258 -5.65 15.34 -0.38
CA VAL A 258 -4.76 15.49 0.78
C VAL A 258 -4.19 16.91 0.86
N ALA A 259 -3.78 17.50 -0.26
CA ALA A 259 -3.30 18.88 -0.32
C ALA A 259 -4.34 19.86 0.23
N VAL A 260 -5.59 19.68 -0.17
CA VAL A 260 -6.73 20.49 0.30
C VAL A 260 -6.98 20.29 1.79
N GLN A 261 -6.78 19.08 2.31
CA GLN A 261 -6.91 18.83 3.75
C GLN A 261 -5.80 19.53 4.56
N LEU A 262 -4.55 19.48 4.10
CA LEU A 262 -3.43 20.21 4.73
C LEU A 262 -3.65 21.73 4.67
N LEU A 263 -4.17 22.25 3.57
CA LEU A 263 -4.54 23.67 3.45
C LEU A 263 -5.58 24.06 4.51
N LYS A 264 -6.61 23.23 4.74
CA LYS A 264 -7.60 23.49 5.80
C LYS A 264 -6.96 23.55 7.18
N TYR A 265 -5.99 22.66 7.45
CA TYR A 265 -5.23 22.71 8.70
C TYR A 265 -4.42 24.01 8.82
N ALA A 266 -3.77 24.45 7.74
CA ALA A 266 -3.02 25.71 7.72
C ALA A 266 -3.92 26.92 8.03
N VAL A 267 -5.08 27.01 7.37
CA VAL A 267 -6.07 28.09 7.61
C VAL A 267 -6.53 28.08 9.07
N PHE A 268 -6.95 26.92 9.59
CA PHE A 268 -7.43 26.82 10.97
C PHE A 268 -6.34 27.16 11.99
N TYR A 269 -5.10 26.72 11.75
CA TYR A 269 -3.98 27.04 12.62
C TYR A 269 -3.67 28.54 12.62
N HIS A 270 -3.70 29.17 11.45
CA HIS A 270 -3.50 30.61 11.30
C HIS A 270 -4.56 31.40 12.08
N GLU A 271 -5.83 31.06 11.91
CA GLU A 271 -6.95 31.71 12.61
C GLU A 271 -6.86 31.56 14.14
N TRP A 272 -6.34 30.42 14.61
CA TRP A 272 -6.24 30.13 16.04
C TRP A 272 -5.02 30.78 16.72
N THR A 273 -3.87 30.82 16.04
CA THR A 273 -2.59 31.22 16.65
C THR A 273 -2.09 32.59 16.20
N GLY A 274 -2.43 33.04 14.99
CA GLY A 274 -1.79 34.17 14.34
C GLY A 274 -0.32 33.94 13.95
N ASP A 275 0.20 32.71 14.07
CA ASP A 275 1.59 32.38 13.72
C ASP A 275 1.73 32.24 12.20
N TRP A 276 2.13 33.34 11.56
CA TRP A 276 2.35 33.43 10.11
C TRP A 276 3.40 32.43 9.60
N GLY A 277 4.49 32.22 10.35
CA GLY A 277 5.63 31.42 9.90
C GLY A 277 5.26 29.94 9.78
N GLU A 278 4.61 29.42 10.82
CA GLU A 278 4.15 28.04 10.82
C GLU A 278 2.97 27.83 9.85
N SER A 279 2.06 28.79 9.75
CA SER A 279 0.93 28.73 8.81
C SER A 279 1.41 28.64 7.36
N LEU A 280 2.39 29.46 6.97
CA LEU A 280 3.00 29.39 5.64
C LEU A 280 3.71 28.05 5.40
N THR A 281 4.39 27.51 6.42
CA THR A 281 5.01 26.18 6.34
C THR A 281 3.96 25.11 6.00
N LEU A 282 2.80 25.11 6.66
CA LEU A 282 1.71 24.18 6.38
C LEU A 282 1.11 24.37 4.97
N VAL A 283 0.99 25.61 4.48
CA VAL A 283 0.59 25.89 3.09
C VAL A 283 1.60 25.34 2.10
N TYR A 284 2.89 25.46 2.37
CA TYR A 284 3.93 24.89 1.51
C TYR A 284 3.89 23.36 1.48
N LEU A 285 3.62 22.70 2.61
CA LEU A 285 3.38 21.25 2.64
C LEU A 285 2.11 20.85 1.87
N ALA A 286 1.05 21.65 1.89
CA ALA A 286 -0.10 21.41 1.02
C ALA A 286 0.29 21.50 -0.47
N ARG A 287 1.13 22.48 -0.82
CA ARG A 287 1.59 22.73 -2.20
C ARG A 287 2.45 21.59 -2.76
N THR A 288 3.29 20.93 -1.97
CA THR A 288 4.11 19.79 -2.44
C THR A 288 3.26 18.62 -2.92
N LEU A 289 2.01 18.50 -2.42
CA LEU A 289 1.07 17.45 -2.80
C LEU A 289 0.14 17.87 -3.95
N GLY A 290 -0.31 19.13 -3.98
CA GLY A 290 -1.26 19.62 -4.98
C GLY A 290 -0.75 19.49 -6.42
N THR A 291 -1.61 18.97 -7.31
CA THR A 291 -1.34 18.90 -8.75
C THR A 291 -1.74 20.21 -9.45
N TYR A 292 -1.52 20.33 -10.77
CA TYR A 292 -1.63 21.57 -11.55
C TYR A 292 -2.67 22.59 -11.06
N ARG A 293 -3.96 22.25 -11.05
CA ARG A 293 -5.03 23.20 -10.71
C ARG A 293 -5.09 23.52 -9.21
N VAL A 294 -4.96 22.52 -8.34
CA VAL A 294 -5.04 22.72 -6.89
C VAL A 294 -3.77 23.38 -6.36
N GLY A 295 -2.61 22.94 -6.83
CA GLY A 295 -1.30 23.53 -6.55
C GLY A 295 -1.22 25.00 -6.94
N ALA A 296 -1.76 25.40 -8.09
CA ALA A 296 -1.83 26.82 -8.49
C ALA A 296 -2.69 27.65 -7.53
N LYS A 297 -3.83 27.12 -7.07
CA LYS A 297 -4.67 27.79 -6.07
C LYS A 297 -3.97 27.91 -4.71
N ILE A 298 -3.28 26.86 -4.28
CA ILE A 298 -2.50 26.87 -3.02
C ILE A 298 -1.34 27.87 -3.12
N ALA A 299 -0.66 27.94 -4.26
CA ALA A 299 0.41 28.91 -4.49
C ALA A 299 -0.12 30.35 -4.43
N ALA A 300 -1.23 30.65 -5.11
CA ALA A 300 -1.85 31.97 -5.03
C ALA A 300 -2.26 32.35 -3.60
N TYR A 301 -2.73 31.39 -2.81
CA TYR A 301 -3.05 31.59 -1.40
C TYR A 301 -1.80 31.85 -0.54
N ALA A 302 -0.69 31.15 -0.81
CA ALA A 302 0.59 31.41 -0.15
C ALA A 302 1.07 32.85 -0.42
N ASP A 303 1.02 33.30 -1.68
CA ASP A 303 1.42 34.65 -2.08
C ASP A 303 0.52 35.74 -1.43
N GLU A 304 -0.75 35.43 -1.16
CA GLU A 304 -1.65 36.31 -0.39
C GLU A 304 -1.26 36.38 1.09
N LEU A 305 -1.08 35.22 1.75
CA LEU A 305 -0.62 35.15 3.14
C LEU A 305 0.72 35.87 3.37
N GLU A 306 1.67 35.74 2.44
CA GLU A 306 2.96 36.44 2.53
C GLU A 306 2.80 37.96 2.45
N ARG A 307 1.97 38.45 1.52
CA ARG A 307 1.67 39.88 1.41
C ARG A 307 1.00 40.42 2.67
N GLU A 308 0.11 39.65 3.27
CA GLU A 308 -0.56 40.02 4.52
C GLU A 308 0.40 40.04 5.71
N ARG A 309 1.24 39.02 5.86
CA ARG A 309 2.32 38.98 6.86
C ARG A 309 3.22 40.21 6.75
N ASP A 310 3.69 40.52 5.54
CA ASP A 310 4.60 41.64 5.33
C ASP A 310 3.90 43.00 5.59
N ALA A 311 2.60 43.11 5.32
CA ALA A 311 1.82 44.29 5.65
C ALA A 311 1.64 44.46 7.16
N ASP A 312 1.40 43.37 7.89
CA ASP A 312 1.30 43.37 9.35
C ASP A 312 2.64 43.76 10.01
N GLN A 313 3.75 43.16 9.56
CA GLN A 313 5.10 43.52 10.03
C GLN A 313 5.44 45.00 9.78
N ARG A 314 5.04 45.56 8.64
CA ARG A 314 5.20 47.00 8.37
C ARG A 314 4.39 47.85 9.35
N ARG A 315 3.16 47.45 9.71
CA ARG A 315 2.33 48.18 10.67
C ARG A 315 2.94 48.18 12.07
N VAL A 316 3.43 47.03 12.53
CA VAL A 316 4.13 46.92 13.82
C VAL A 316 5.37 47.81 13.83
N GLY A 317 6.19 47.76 12.77
CA GLY A 317 7.41 48.60 12.68
C GLY A 317 7.14 50.10 12.50
N VAL A 318 5.96 50.51 12.02
CA VAL A 318 5.52 51.92 12.06
C VAL A 318 5.12 52.29 13.47
N TRP A 319 4.36 51.44 14.16
CA TRP A 319 3.91 51.66 15.53
C TRP A 319 5.08 51.82 16.51
N ASP A 320 6.09 50.94 16.44
CA ASP A 320 7.28 51.02 17.30
C ASP A 320 8.10 52.30 17.07
N ARG A 321 8.09 52.83 15.83
CA ARG A 321 8.75 54.09 15.47
C ARG A 321 7.98 55.32 15.95
N GLU A 322 6.65 55.29 15.85
CA GLU A 322 5.79 56.44 16.19
C GLU A 322 5.53 56.59 17.69
N PHE A 323 5.42 55.47 18.41
CA PHE A 323 5.04 55.47 19.83
C PHE A 323 6.20 55.13 20.78
N GLY A 324 7.39 54.85 20.22
CA GLY A 324 8.62 54.57 20.96
C GLY A 324 8.68 53.15 21.53
N ALA A 325 9.85 52.53 21.47
CA ALA A 325 10.11 51.16 21.94
C ALA A 325 10.00 50.95 23.47
N GLY A 326 9.33 51.84 24.20
CA GLY A 326 9.31 51.90 25.65
C GLY A 326 7.91 51.74 26.23
N ARG A 327 7.68 50.58 26.87
CA ARG A 327 6.51 50.21 27.72
C ARG A 327 5.36 49.51 26.99
N HIS A 328 5.65 48.31 26.51
CA HIS A 328 4.64 47.30 26.30
C HIS A 328 4.88 46.14 27.26
N ASP A 329 4.56 46.39 28.53
CA ASP A 329 4.28 45.34 29.52
C ASP A 329 2.89 44.77 29.21
N VAL A 330 2.78 44.16 28.02
CA VAL A 330 1.56 43.51 27.55
C VAL A 330 1.64 42.12 28.14
N GLY A 331 1.10 41.97 29.35
CA GLY A 331 1.10 40.69 30.06
C GLY A 331 0.59 39.55 29.16
N PRO A 332 1.06 38.30 29.37
CA PRO A 332 0.80 37.14 28.50
C PRO A 332 -0.67 36.67 28.41
N GLY A 333 -1.63 37.52 28.78
CA GLY A 333 -3.06 37.27 28.77
C GLY A 333 -3.87 38.13 27.80
N HIS A 334 -3.25 38.95 26.94
CA HIS A 334 -3.99 39.59 25.85
C HIS A 334 -4.43 38.53 24.85
N ARG A 335 -5.63 37.96 25.10
CA ARG A 335 -6.47 37.33 24.09
C ARG A 335 -6.35 38.21 22.87
N VAL A 336 -5.78 37.66 21.79
CA VAL A 336 -5.82 38.22 20.45
C VAL A 336 -7.23 38.79 20.31
N ARG A 337 -7.31 40.12 20.30
CA ARG A 337 -8.55 40.85 20.03
C ARG A 337 -9.12 40.13 18.83
N ARG A 338 -10.32 39.53 18.92
CA ARG A 338 -10.95 38.84 17.79
C ARG A 338 -10.76 39.79 16.60
N LEU A 339 -9.81 39.47 15.73
CA LEU A 339 -9.65 40.19 14.48
C LEU A 339 -11.05 40.12 13.84
N PRO A 340 -11.55 41.23 13.28
CA PRO A 340 -12.90 41.27 12.71
C PRO A 340 -13.09 39.99 11.91
N SER A 341 -14.11 39.19 12.26
CA SER A 341 -14.37 37.88 11.69
C SER A 341 -14.11 37.93 10.19
N PHE A 342 -12.94 37.46 9.76
CA PHE A 342 -12.54 37.52 8.36
C PHE A 342 -13.30 36.41 7.66
N HIS A 343 -14.59 36.67 7.40
CA HIS A 343 -15.44 35.88 6.54
C HIS A 343 -15.05 36.10 5.07
N ARG A 344 -13.77 35.98 4.73
CA ARG A 344 -13.43 35.68 3.34
C ARG A 344 -13.64 34.18 3.15
N PRO A 345 -14.49 33.77 2.20
CA PRO A 345 -14.67 32.35 1.95
C PRO A 345 -13.31 31.78 1.56
N VAL A 346 -12.81 30.81 2.32
CA VAL A 346 -11.88 29.81 1.81
C VAL A 346 -12.41 29.40 0.43
N PRO A 347 -11.60 29.42 -0.65
CA PRO A 347 -12.07 29.09 -1.99
C PRO A 347 -12.98 27.87 -1.92
N ASP A 348 -14.21 27.93 -2.42
CA ASP A 348 -15.23 26.92 -2.09
C ASP A 348 -14.70 25.48 -2.31
N LEU A 349 -14.30 24.84 -1.21
CA LEU A 349 -13.71 23.49 -1.21
C LEU A 349 -14.81 22.42 -1.17
N ARG A 350 -16.09 22.81 -1.16
CA ARG A 350 -17.24 21.88 -1.08
C ARG A 350 -17.38 21.02 -2.33
N ASP A 351 -16.73 21.39 -3.43
CA ASP A 351 -16.66 20.61 -4.67
C ASP A 351 -15.69 19.41 -4.59
N LEU A 352 -14.87 19.30 -3.53
CA LEU A 352 -13.85 18.24 -3.38
C LEU A 352 -14.26 17.21 -2.33
N ARG A 353 -15.45 16.60 -2.50
CA ARG A 353 -15.92 15.54 -1.60
C ARG A 353 -15.11 14.26 -1.78
N TRP A 354 -14.37 13.89 -0.73
CA TRP A 354 -13.55 12.68 -0.63
C TRP A 354 -14.26 11.35 -0.95
N SER A 355 -15.60 11.26 -0.83
CA SER A 355 -16.26 9.96 -0.66
C SER A 355 -17.17 9.49 -1.80
N ARG A 356 -17.43 10.28 -2.85
CA ARG A 356 -18.35 9.87 -3.95
C ARG A 356 -17.67 9.56 -5.27
N ASP A 357 -16.48 10.11 -5.52
CA ASP A 357 -15.82 9.96 -6.82
C ASP A 357 -14.62 8.98 -6.80
N LEU A 358 -14.23 8.49 -5.62
CA LEU A 358 -13.08 7.58 -5.44
C LEU A 358 -13.47 6.10 -5.26
N SER A 359 -14.74 5.81 -4.97
CA SER A 359 -15.32 4.45 -4.94
C SER A 359 -15.79 4.04 -6.31
#